data_AF-A0A078BLZ2-F1
#
_entry.id   AF-A0A078BLZ2-F1
#
_cell.length_a   1.000
_cell.length_b   1.000
_cell.length_c   1.000
_cell.angle_alpha   90.00
_cell.angle_beta   90.00
_cell.angle_gamma   90.00
#
_symmetry.space_group_name_H-M   'P 1'
#
loop_
_entity.id
_entity.type
_entity.pdbx_description
1 polymer ?
#
loop_
_entity_poly.entity_id
_entity_poly.type
_entity_poly.pdbx_seq_one_letter_code
_entity_poly.pdbx_strand_id
1 'polypeptide(L)'
;MNDTKTPIHDSLNRPILMMGGERQLVLLLTIVAGIFIFSLAKLWAAVIGVTLWMVGQWALSRAAAYDPILSKTGGRLLKYRRYYPAKASPFAKDREVRS
;
A
#
# COMPACT_ATOMS: atom_id res chain seq x y z
N MET A 1 11.70 -43.59 14.02
CA MET A 1 11.94 -42.75 12.83
C MET A 1 10.60 -42.09 12.50
N ASN A 2 10.56 -40.76 12.38
CA ASN A 2 9.46 -39.88 11.93
C ASN A 2 8.65 -39.15 13.01
N ASP A 3 8.21 -37.95 12.58
CA ASP A 3 7.21 -37.02 13.15
C ASP A 3 7.69 -35.85 14.02
N THR A 4 8.57 -35.02 13.47
CA THR A 4 8.69 -33.60 13.90
C THR A 4 7.97 -32.69 12.91
N LYS A 5 6.64 -32.78 12.83
CA LYS A 5 5.81 -31.79 12.12
C LYS A 5 5.55 -30.60 13.04
N THR A 6 6.43 -29.59 13.01
CA THR A 6 6.18 -28.31 13.68
C THR A 6 5.15 -27.51 12.86
N PRO A 7 4.02 -27.09 13.45
CA PRO A 7 3.06 -26.24 12.75
C PRO A 7 3.67 -24.85 12.49
N ILE A 8 3.96 -24.56 11.23
CA ILE A 8 4.39 -23.23 10.80
C ILE A 8 3.17 -22.30 10.89
N HIS A 9 3.25 -21.31 11.76
CA HIS A 9 2.17 -20.35 11.94
C HIS A 9 2.31 -19.20 10.94
N ASP A 10 1.27 -19.01 10.15
CA ASP A 10 1.17 -17.99 9.10
C ASP A 10 1.25 -16.55 9.65
N SER A 11 1.05 -16.37 10.96
CA SER A 11 1.21 -15.10 11.67
C SER A 11 2.63 -14.54 11.63
N LEU A 12 3.65 -15.40 11.46
CA LEU A 12 5.05 -14.97 11.40
C LEU A 12 5.41 -14.29 10.07
N ASN A 13 4.69 -14.61 8.99
CA ASN A 13 4.96 -14.10 7.65
C ASN A 13 4.01 -12.97 7.24
N ARG A 14 2.88 -12.79 7.95
CA ARG A 14 1.91 -11.74 7.62
C ARG A 14 2.44 -10.37 8.05
N PRO A 15 2.51 -9.40 7.12
CA PRO A 15 2.89 -8.04 7.47
C PRO A 15 1.87 -7.41 8.43
N ILE A 16 2.37 -6.77 9.49
CA ILE A 16 1.53 -6.03 10.45
C ILE A 16 1.05 -4.73 9.78
N LEU A 17 -0.26 -4.65 9.52
CA LEU A 17 -0.93 -3.44 9.05
C LEU A 17 -1.20 -2.47 10.21
N MET A 18 -1.07 -1.17 9.96
CA MET A 18 -1.47 -0.12 10.91
C MET A 18 -2.79 0.50 10.46
N MET A 19 -3.81 0.51 11.33
CA MET A 19 -5.15 1.01 11.02
C MET A 19 -5.74 0.45 9.70
N GLY A 20 -5.46 -0.83 9.42
CA GLY A 20 -5.90 -1.49 8.18
C GLY A 20 -5.15 -1.05 6.92
N GLY A 21 -4.15 -0.17 7.02
CA GLY A 21 -3.28 0.29 5.93
C GLY A 21 -1.82 -0.15 6.09
N GLU A 22 -1.01 0.01 5.04
CA GLU A 22 0.44 -0.17 5.15
C GLU A 22 1.03 0.95 6.00
N ARG A 23 1.83 0.58 7.02
CA ARG A 23 2.38 1.51 8.02
C ARG A 23 3.08 2.72 7.40
N GLN A 24 3.97 2.52 6.42
CA GLN A 24 4.74 3.63 5.83
C GLN A 24 3.82 4.65 5.12
N LEU A 25 2.78 4.17 4.43
CA LEU A 25 1.84 5.03 3.72
C LEU A 25 0.94 5.79 4.70
N VAL A 26 0.42 5.10 5.73
CA VAL A 26 -0.46 5.69 6.76
C VAL A 26 0.28 6.78 7.54
N LEU A 27 1.53 6.53 7.93
CA LEU A 27 2.36 7.51 8.64
C LEU A 27 2.66 8.72 7.75
N LEU A 28 3.05 8.51 6.49
CA LEU A 28 3.33 9.60 5.56
C LEU A 28 2.10 10.48 5.32
N LEU A 29 0.93 9.86 5.08
CA LEU A 29 -0.33 10.58 4.90
C LEU A 29 -0.66 11.43 6.12
N THR A 30 -0.49 10.89 7.33
CA THR A 30 -0.82 11.59 8.57
C THR A 30 0.11 12.77 8.82
N ILE A 31 1.40 12.63 8.53
CA ILE A 31 2.38 13.72 8.60
C ILE A 31 2.03 14.82 7.59
N VAL A 32 1.78 14.46 6.33
CA VAL A 32 1.43 15.42 5.27
C VAL A 32 0.12 16.15 5.59
N ALA A 33 -0.91 15.42 6.04
CA ALA A 33 -2.18 16.02 6.46
C ALA A 33 -2.00 16.96 7.66
N GLY A 34 -1.19 16.56 8.65
CA GLY A 34 -0.85 17.40 9.79
C GLY A 34 -0.19 18.71 9.35
N ILE A 35 0.87 18.63 8.53
CA ILE A 35 1.58 19.79 7.99
C ILE A 35 0.62 20.70 7.21
N PHE A 36 -0.26 20.12 6.38
CA PHE A 36 -1.22 20.87 5.58
C PHE A 36 -2.20 21.68 6.44
N ILE A 37 -2.73 21.08 7.52
CA ILE A 37 -3.63 21.75 8.46
C ILE A 37 -2.92 22.93 9.14
N PHE A 38 -1.68 22.72 9.61
CA PHE A 38 -0.90 23.77 10.27
C PHE A 38 -0.46 24.89 9.30
N SER A 39 -0.19 24.57 8.04
CA SER A 39 0.36 25.52 7.06
C SER A 39 -0.61 26.64 6.68
N LEU A 40 -1.92 26.37 6.60
CA LEU A 40 -2.89 27.39 6.18
C LEU A 40 -3.50 28.18 7.35
N ALA A 41 -3.43 27.66 8.58
CA ALA A 41 -3.95 28.30 9.81
C ALA A 41 -5.36 28.94 9.67
N LYS A 42 -6.20 28.39 8.79
CA LYS A 42 -7.56 28.88 8.47
C LYS A 42 -8.57 27.78 8.75
N LEU A 43 -9.72 28.13 9.33
CA LEU A 43 -10.78 27.17 9.68
C LEU A 43 -11.26 26.35 8.48
N TRP A 44 -11.44 26.99 7.32
CA TRP A 44 -11.80 26.29 6.07
C TRP A 44 -10.72 25.29 5.61
N ALA A 45 -9.45 25.63 5.80
CA ALA A 45 -8.35 24.74 5.44
C ALA A 45 -8.29 23.51 6.34
N ALA A 46 -8.62 23.67 7.63
CA ALA A 46 -8.72 22.56 8.57
C ALA A 46 -9.82 21.57 8.13
N VAL A 47 -10.99 22.05 7.71
CA VAL A 47 -12.09 21.18 7.21
C VAL A 47 -11.66 20.41 5.96
N ILE A 48 -11.02 21.08 5.01
CA ILE A 48 -10.51 20.44 3.79
C ILE A 48 -9.42 19.42 4.14
N GLY A 49 -8.49 19.77 5.03
CA GLY A 49 -7.40 18.90 5.47
C GLY A 49 -7.89 17.63 6.17
N VAL A 50 -8.87 17.75 7.07
CA VAL A 50 -9.50 16.59 7.74
C VAL A 50 -10.24 15.71 6.73
N THR A 51 -10.97 16.31 5.79
CA THR A 51 -11.68 15.56 4.75
C THR A 51 -10.69 14.79 3.86
N LEU A 52 -9.60 15.44 3.43
CA LEU A 52 -8.53 14.82 2.67
C LEU A 52 -7.88 13.68 3.44
N TRP A 53 -7.62 13.86 4.74
CA TRP A 53 -7.05 12.83 5.59
C TRP A 53 -7.98 11.62 5.72
N MET A 54 -9.27 11.83 5.97
CA MET A 54 -10.27 10.76 6.07
C MET A 54 -10.39 9.96 4.77
N VAL A 55 -10.50 10.64 3.63
CA VAL A 55 -10.57 9.99 2.31
C VAL A 55 -9.26 9.26 1.99
N GLY A 56 -8.12 9.87 2.31
CA GLY A 56 -6.81 9.24 2.15
C GLY A 56 -6.66 7.98 2.99
N GLN A 57 -7.06 8.02 4.27
CA GLN A 57 -7.02 6.84 5.15
C GLN A 57 -7.91 5.73 4.60
N TRP A 58 -9.14 6.04 4.20
CA TRP A 58 -10.04 5.05 3.60
C TRP A 58 -9.44 4.39 2.34
N ALA A 59 -8.84 5.19 1.45
CA ALA A 59 -8.21 4.69 0.24
C ALA A 59 -6.99 3.80 0.55
N LEU A 60 -6.14 4.21 1.51
CA LEU A 60 -4.97 3.45 1.94
C LEU A 60 -5.36 2.12 2.61
N SER A 61 -6.40 2.11 3.45
CA SER A 61 -6.91 0.88 4.05
C SER A 61 -7.45 -0.09 3.00
N ARG A 62 -8.11 0.43 1.96
CA ARG A 62 -8.58 -0.39 0.84
C ARG A 62 -7.41 -0.93 0.01
N ALA A 63 -6.39 -0.11 -0.26
CA ALA A 63 -5.21 -0.53 -1.00
C ALA A 63 -4.43 -1.64 -0.27
N ALA A 64 -4.28 -1.53 1.04
CA ALA A 64 -3.55 -2.52 1.82
C ALA A 64 -4.29 -3.87 1.95
N ALA A 65 -5.61 -3.87 1.74
CA ALA A 65 -6.37 -5.12 1.59
C ALA A 65 -6.02 -5.88 0.30
N TYR A 66 -5.52 -5.19 -0.74
CA TYR A 66 -5.07 -5.82 -1.98
C TYR A 66 -3.58 -6.16 -1.96
N ASP A 67 -2.74 -5.24 -1.49
CA ASP A 67 -1.29 -5.45 -1.39
C ASP A 67 -0.74 -4.77 -0.13
N PRO A 68 -0.38 -5.53 0.92
CA PRO A 68 0.11 -4.98 2.17
C PRO A 68 1.58 -4.50 2.13
N ILE A 69 2.32 -4.72 1.03
CA ILE A 69 3.75 -4.37 0.90
C ILE A 69 3.99 -3.40 -0.28
N LEU A 70 2.98 -2.59 -0.59
CA LEU A 70 2.95 -1.72 -1.77
C LEU A 70 4.12 -0.71 -1.77
N SER A 71 4.51 -0.14 -0.63
CA SER A 71 5.56 0.89 -0.57
C SER A 71 6.94 0.38 -0.98
N LYS A 72 7.25 -0.89 -0.66
CA LYS A 72 8.56 -1.48 -0.97
C LYS A 72 8.60 -2.10 -2.36
N THR A 73 7.48 -2.67 -2.81
CA THR A 73 7.42 -3.40 -4.08
C THR A 73 6.98 -2.51 -5.23
N GLY A 74 6.20 -1.45 -4.98
CA GLY A 74 5.62 -0.59 -6.01
C GLY A 74 6.66 0.07 -6.92
N GLY A 75 7.77 0.56 -6.37
CA GLY A 75 8.86 1.12 -7.18
C GLY A 75 9.53 0.08 -8.09
N ARG A 76 9.69 -1.16 -7.60
CA ARG A 76 10.19 -2.27 -8.42
C ARG A 76 9.19 -2.65 -9.50
N LEU A 77 7.90 -2.71 -9.18
CA LEU A 77 6.84 -3.00 -10.13
C LEU A 77 6.84 -1.99 -11.28
N LEU A 78 6.96 -0.69 -10.98
CA LEU A 78 7.04 0.36 -11.99
C LEU A 78 8.30 0.24 -12.86
N LYS A 79 9.46 -0.01 -12.25
CA LYS A 79 10.74 -0.19 -12.96
C LYS A 79 10.72 -1.39 -13.91
N TYR A 80 10.21 -2.52 -13.44
CA TYR A 80 10.18 -3.76 -14.22
C TYR A 80 8.94 -3.91 -15.09
N ARG A 81 7.96 -3.00 -15.01
CA ARG A 81 6.72 -3.08 -15.79
C ARG A 81 6.94 -3.19 -17.30
N ARG A 82 8.01 -2.55 -17.80
CA ARG A 82 8.41 -2.58 -19.21
C ARG A 82 9.14 -3.86 -19.60
N TYR A 83 9.90 -4.45 -18.67
CA TYR A 83 10.67 -5.67 -18.92
C TYR A 83 9.86 -6.95 -18.63
N TYR A 84 8.91 -6.87 -17.70
CA TYR A 84 8.08 -7.98 -17.25
C TYR A 84 6.63 -7.52 -17.07
N PRO A 85 5.86 -7.40 -18.18
CA PRO A 85 4.46 -7.02 -18.11
C PRO A 85 3.64 -8.09 -17.37
N ALA A 86 2.63 -7.67 -16.62
CA ALA A 86 1.79 -8.58 -15.84
C ALA A 86 1.04 -9.57 -16.76
N LYS A 87 1.41 -10.86 -16.67
CA LYS A 87 0.73 -11.97 -17.37
C LYS A 87 -0.31 -12.57 -16.44
N ALA A 88 -1.56 -12.71 -16.92
CA ALA A 88 -2.66 -13.29 -16.14
C ALA A 88 -2.50 -14.81 -15.95
N SER A 89 -1.76 -15.48 -16.85
CA SER A 89 -1.38 -16.88 -16.74
C SER A 89 0.00 -17.11 -17.39
N PRO A 90 0.71 -18.20 -17.04
CA PRO A 90 2.00 -18.55 -17.66
C PRO A 90 1.95 -18.69 -19.19
N PHE A 91 0.77 -18.98 -19.74
CA PHE A 91 0.53 -19.19 -21.18
C PHE A 91 -0.08 -17.96 -21.87
N ALA A 92 -0.26 -16.84 -21.15
CA ALA A 92 -0.82 -15.64 -21.72
C ALA A 92 0.16 -15.02 -22.74
N LYS A 93 -0.37 -14.69 -23.93
CA LYS A 93 0.37 -14.00 -25.00
C LYS A 93 0.93 -12.68 -24.47
N ASP A 94 2.17 -12.36 -24.85
CA ASP A 94 2.79 -11.09 -24.44
C ASP A 94 1.91 -9.92 -24.89
N ARG A 95 1.52 -9.08 -23.91
CA ARG A 95 0.85 -7.83 -24.21
C ARG A 95 1.91 -6.84 -24.65
N GLU A 96 1.86 -6.41 -25.91
CA GLU A 96 2.64 -5.27 -26.38
C GLU A 96 2.29 -4.05 -25.51
N VAL A 97 3.24 -3.66 -24.68
CA VAL A 97 3.14 -2.41 -23.93
C VAL A 97 3.50 -1.31 -24.91
N ARG A 98 2.48 -0.69 -25.53
CA ARG A 98 2.68 0.45 -26.44
C ARG A 98 3.37 1.57 -25.66
N SER A 99 4.60 1.87 -26.06
CA SER A 99 5.46 2.90 -25.48
C SER A 99 4.99 4.31 -25.80
#